data_AF-A0AAD0E8K7-F1
#
_entry.id   AF-A0AAD0E8K7-F1
#
_cell.length_a   1.000
_cell.length_b   1.000
_cell.length_c   1.000
_cell.angle_alpha   90.00
_cell.angle_beta   90.00
_cell.angle_gamma   90.00
#
_symmetry.space_group_name_H-M   'P 1'
#
loop_
_entity.id
_entity.type
_entity.pdbx_description
1 polymer ?
#
loop_
_entity_poly.entity_id
_entity_poly.type
_entity_poly.pdbx_seq_one_letter_code
_entity_poly.pdbx_strand_id
1 'polypeptide(L)'
;MGNARIPMLSRAFTMTFHYNTEVTANNNLVGLGTIGNGYGLRIGRYNTSGDHLTISHDRDGVFHFKVVQISSNEIDLIDLDSDAVYRLIGYRKAKFDYNQLFFDNIAYFLQEYEFWQKSHTSVQGLENPFDQENFLFFFNNKGAYAFETKHSLYNSNLIGFGTYRIESTNFKDVKRLILLYGRDTEVFELRVINDQTIELYHLKSRTTYEFVGMRNIVFLKDKDSPQREKVQ
;
A
#
# COMPACT_ATOMS: atom_id res chain seq x y z
N MET A 1 0.74 -28.57 -2.54
CA MET A 1 -0.20 -27.45 -2.69
C MET A 1 0.61 -26.18 -2.60
N GLY A 2 0.82 -25.53 -3.75
CA GLY A 2 1.83 -24.49 -3.98
C GLY A 2 1.51 -23.18 -3.27
N ASN A 3 2.36 -22.80 -2.32
CA ASN A 3 2.32 -21.49 -1.66
C ASN A 3 3.34 -20.51 -2.25
N ALA A 4 3.90 -20.81 -3.44
CA ALA A 4 4.80 -19.90 -4.13
C ALA A 4 3.98 -18.83 -4.85
N ARG A 5 3.59 -17.79 -4.11
CA ARG A 5 2.94 -16.62 -4.70
C ARG A 5 3.95 -15.85 -5.57
N ILE A 6 3.63 -15.62 -6.84
CA ILE A 6 4.41 -14.77 -7.74
C ILE A 6 4.44 -13.35 -7.19
N PRO A 7 5.63 -12.85 -6.81
CA PRO A 7 5.71 -11.61 -6.06
C PRO A 7 5.26 -10.37 -6.83
N MET A 8 5.38 -10.34 -8.16
CA MET A 8 4.88 -9.20 -8.97
C MET A 8 3.35 -9.13 -8.98
N LEU A 9 2.66 -10.27 -9.09
CA LEU A 9 1.20 -10.32 -9.12
C LEU A 9 0.59 -10.15 -7.73
N SER A 10 1.32 -10.55 -6.69
CA SER A 10 0.83 -10.49 -5.30
C SER A 10 0.99 -9.11 -4.65
N ARG A 11 1.73 -8.20 -5.28
CA ARG A 11 1.97 -6.83 -4.76
C ARG A 11 1.47 -5.72 -5.69
N ALA A 12 1.14 -6.03 -6.94
CA ALA A 12 0.63 -5.04 -7.87
C ALA A 12 -0.84 -4.71 -7.56
N PHE A 13 -1.15 -3.42 -7.37
CA PHE A 13 -2.51 -2.91 -7.32
C PHE A 13 -3.15 -2.85 -8.71
N THR A 14 -2.34 -2.56 -9.74
CA THR A 14 -2.76 -2.63 -11.15
C THR A 14 -1.61 -3.09 -12.02
N MET A 15 -1.92 -3.73 -13.14
CA MET A 15 -0.96 -4.11 -14.17
C MET A 15 -1.48 -3.70 -15.55
N THR A 16 -0.58 -3.26 -16.43
CA THR A 16 -0.88 -2.85 -17.80
C THR A 16 0.00 -3.58 -18.78
N PHE A 17 -0.61 -4.16 -19.80
CA PHE A 17 0.05 -4.78 -20.95
C PHE A 17 -0.01 -3.81 -22.13
N HIS A 18 1.14 -3.32 -22.56
CA HIS A 18 1.26 -2.34 -23.64
C HIS A 18 1.43 -3.03 -24.99
N TYR A 19 0.90 -2.41 -26.04
CA TYR A 19 0.98 -2.95 -27.41
C TYR A 19 2.43 -3.18 -27.90
N ASN A 20 3.40 -2.46 -27.34
CA ASN A 20 4.83 -2.57 -27.64
C ASN A 20 5.51 -3.72 -26.87
N THR A 21 4.75 -4.65 -26.29
CA THR A 21 5.18 -5.80 -25.47
C THR A 21 5.69 -5.46 -24.07
N GLU A 22 5.59 -4.22 -23.62
CA GLU A 22 5.97 -3.85 -22.25
C GLU A 22 4.89 -4.19 -21.24
N VAL A 23 5.31 -4.55 -20.03
CA VAL A 23 4.41 -4.67 -18.87
C VAL A 23 4.78 -3.60 -17.87
N THR A 24 3.79 -2.84 -17.41
CA THR A 24 3.94 -1.89 -16.30
C THR A 24 3.04 -2.28 -15.13
N ALA A 25 3.40 -1.89 -13.91
CA ALA A 25 2.60 -2.12 -12.72
C ALA A 25 2.68 -0.96 -11.72
N ASN A 26 1.60 -0.78 -10.95
CA ASN A 26 1.58 0.07 -9.75
C ASN A 26 1.70 -0.83 -8.52
N ASN A 27 2.86 -0.86 -7.88
CA ASN A 27 3.13 -1.65 -6.66
C ASN A 27 3.09 -0.81 -5.37
N ASN A 28 2.92 0.50 -5.54
CA ASN A 28 2.76 1.50 -4.48
C ASN A 28 1.46 2.27 -4.73
N LEU A 29 0.84 2.71 -3.64
CA LEU A 29 -0.28 3.64 -3.63
C LEU A 29 0.21 5.09 -3.71
N VAL A 30 1.42 5.39 -3.20
CA VAL A 30 2.08 6.67 -3.44
C VAL A 30 2.31 6.85 -4.95
N GLY A 31 1.84 7.97 -5.50
CA GLY A 31 1.88 8.24 -6.94
C GLY A 31 0.92 7.40 -7.80
N LEU A 32 -0.02 6.67 -7.20
CA LEU A 32 -1.04 5.93 -7.96
C LEU A 32 -1.88 6.90 -8.81
N GLY A 33 -2.07 6.57 -10.09
CA GLY A 33 -2.81 7.41 -11.03
C GLY A 33 -1.97 8.51 -11.70
N THR A 34 -0.78 8.83 -11.18
CA THR A 34 0.13 9.83 -11.76
C THR A 34 1.37 9.17 -12.38
N ILE A 35 1.99 8.20 -11.71
CA ILE A 35 3.17 7.48 -12.19
C ILE A 35 2.87 6.76 -13.51
N GLY A 36 3.75 6.97 -14.50
CA GLY A 36 3.58 6.39 -15.84
C GLY A 36 2.26 6.80 -16.49
N ASN A 37 1.76 8.01 -16.17
CA ASN A 37 0.42 8.47 -16.58
C ASN A 37 -0.68 7.49 -16.09
N GLY A 38 -0.55 7.01 -14.85
CA GLY A 38 -1.46 6.05 -14.22
C GLY A 38 -1.26 4.59 -14.60
N TYR A 39 -0.37 4.28 -15.55
CA TYR A 39 -0.06 2.89 -15.94
C TYR A 39 1.01 2.24 -15.04
N GLY A 40 1.67 3.03 -14.18
CA GLY A 40 2.72 2.55 -13.29
C GLY A 40 4.09 2.46 -13.96
N LEU A 41 5.02 1.78 -13.29
CA LEU A 41 6.41 1.64 -13.74
C LEU A 41 6.59 0.38 -14.56
N ARG A 42 7.50 0.42 -15.54
CA ARG A 42 7.88 -0.74 -16.35
C ARG A 42 8.52 -1.80 -15.47
N ILE A 43 7.99 -3.02 -15.54
CA ILE A 43 8.46 -4.18 -14.76
C ILE A 43 9.01 -5.30 -15.65
N GLY A 44 8.81 -5.22 -16.97
CA GLY A 44 9.27 -6.27 -17.86
C GLY A 44 8.72 -6.18 -19.28
N ARG A 45 8.77 -7.31 -19.95
CA ARG A 45 8.10 -7.56 -21.24
C ARG A 45 7.21 -8.78 -21.15
N TYR A 46 6.26 -8.86 -22.08
CA TYR A 46 5.45 -10.05 -22.24
C TYR A 46 5.44 -10.53 -23.70
N ASN A 47 5.16 -11.81 -23.86
CA ASN A 47 4.85 -12.42 -25.14
C ASN A 47 3.63 -13.33 -24.95
N THR A 48 2.80 -13.44 -25.98
CA THR A 48 1.65 -14.35 -26.00
C THR A 48 1.74 -15.31 -27.17
N SER A 49 1.44 -16.58 -26.91
CA SER A 49 1.38 -17.62 -27.94
C SER A 49 0.18 -18.52 -27.67
N GLY A 50 -0.85 -18.43 -28.51
CA GLY A 50 -2.11 -19.12 -28.25
C GLY A 50 -2.75 -18.65 -26.93
N ASP A 51 -3.06 -19.61 -26.06
CA ASP A 51 -3.57 -19.37 -24.69
C ASP A 51 -2.46 -19.22 -23.65
N HIS A 52 -1.20 -19.05 -24.06
CA HIS A 52 -0.07 -18.88 -23.14
C HIS A 52 0.42 -17.44 -23.11
N LEU A 53 0.74 -16.96 -21.89
CA LEU A 53 1.38 -15.68 -21.63
C LEU A 53 2.72 -15.94 -20.94
N THR A 54 3.79 -15.39 -21.49
CA THR A 54 5.10 -15.36 -20.84
C THR A 54 5.41 -13.94 -20.42
N ILE A 55 5.72 -13.72 -19.15
CA ILE A 55 6.20 -12.44 -18.64
C ILE A 55 7.67 -12.60 -18.28
N SER A 56 8.53 -11.88 -18.99
CA SER A 56 9.93 -11.69 -18.62
C SER A 56 10.02 -10.46 -17.73
N HIS A 57 9.96 -10.65 -16.41
CA HIS A 57 10.17 -9.57 -15.46
C HIS A 57 11.63 -9.17 -15.48
N ASP A 58 11.92 -7.87 -15.44
CA ASP A 58 13.28 -7.34 -15.53
C ASP A 58 14.20 -7.82 -14.37
N ARG A 59 13.63 -8.48 -13.35
CA ARG A 59 14.30 -8.80 -12.08
C ARG A 59 13.85 -10.12 -11.46
N ASP A 60 12.53 -10.36 -11.37
CA ASP A 60 11.95 -11.54 -10.70
C ASP A 60 12.02 -12.83 -11.57
N GLY A 61 12.54 -12.74 -12.80
CA GLY A 61 12.72 -13.87 -13.71
C GLY A 61 11.62 -13.98 -14.76
N VAL A 62 11.46 -15.18 -15.31
CA VAL A 62 10.47 -15.47 -16.36
C VAL A 62 9.34 -16.30 -15.77
N PHE A 63 8.11 -15.89 -16.04
CA PHE A 63 6.89 -16.53 -15.56
C PHE A 63 6.05 -16.97 -16.74
N HIS A 64 5.46 -18.16 -16.63
CA HIS A 64 4.67 -18.76 -17.69
C HIS A 64 3.25 -19.01 -17.17
N PHE A 65 2.27 -18.51 -17.91
CA PHE A 65 0.87 -18.62 -17.54
C PHE A 65 0.08 -19.26 -18.66
N LYS A 66 -0.89 -20.10 -18.30
CA LYS A 66 -2.05 -20.34 -19.13
C LYS A 66 -3.09 -19.25 -18.86
N VAL A 67 -3.63 -18.67 -19.91
CA VAL A 67 -4.65 -17.63 -19.87
C VAL A 67 -6.00 -18.25 -20.16
N VAL A 68 -6.94 -18.08 -19.23
CA VAL A 68 -8.33 -18.52 -19.41
C VAL A 68 -9.23 -17.30 -19.38
N GLN A 69 -9.98 -17.06 -20.45
CA GLN A 69 -10.97 -16.00 -20.46
C GLN A 69 -12.20 -16.43 -19.64
N ILE A 70 -12.56 -15.62 -18.65
CA ILE A 70 -13.71 -15.85 -17.76
C ILE A 70 -14.92 -15.04 -18.24
N SER A 71 -14.69 -13.82 -18.68
CA SER A 71 -15.73 -12.93 -19.22
C SER A 71 -15.15 -11.95 -20.24
N SER A 72 -15.96 -11.00 -20.71
CA SER A 72 -15.51 -9.95 -21.63
C SER A 72 -14.42 -9.03 -21.05
N ASN A 73 -14.30 -8.96 -19.72
CA ASN A 73 -13.33 -8.10 -19.03
C ASN A 73 -12.56 -8.85 -17.94
N GLU A 74 -12.64 -10.18 -17.86
CA GLU A 74 -11.95 -10.96 -16.84
C GLU A 74 -11.18 -12.11 -17.47
N ILE A 75 -9.94 -12.27 -17.02
CA ILE A 75 -9.08 -13.41 -17.36
C ILE A 75 -8.48 -13.98 -16.08
N ASP A 76 -8.28 -15.29 -16.07
CA ASP A 76 -7.45 -15.98 -15.09
C ASP A 76 -6.09 -16.27 -15.70
N LEU A 77 -5.04 -15.91 -14.99
CA LEU A 77 -3.67 -16.34 -15.24
C LEU A 77 -3.37 -17.51 -14.30
N ILE A 78 -3.24 -18.69 -14.88
CA ILE A 78 -2.87 -19.91 -14.16
C ILE A 78 -1.36 -20.08 -14.31
N ASP A 79 -0.62 -19.89 -13.22
CA ASP A 79 0.83 -20.11 -13.20
C ASP A 79 1.16 -21.57 -13.47
N LEU A 80 1.98 -21.82 -14.48
CA LEU A 80 2.31 -23.18 -14.92
C LEU A 80 3.28 -23.89 -13.96
N ASP A 81 4.00 -23.14 -13.12
CA ASP A 81 4.98 -23.70 -12.18
C ASP A 81 4.36 -24.06 -10.82
N SER A 82 3.39 -23.26 -10.33
CA SER A 82 2.80 -23.42 -8.98
C SER A 82 1.32 -23.75 -8.94
N ASP A 83 0.63 -23.76 -10.09
CA ASP A 83 -0.84 -23.85 -10.23
C ASP A 83 -1.60 -22.69 -9.53
N ALA A 84 -0.90 -21.62 -9.15
CA ALA A 84 -1.55 -20.44 -8.57
C ALA A 84 -2.41 -19.73 -9.62
N VAL A 85 -3.63 -19.34 -9.22
CA VAL A 85 -4.57 -18.64 -10.09
C VAL A 85 -4.67 -17.17 -9.70
N TYR A 86 -4.45 -16.29 -10.67
CA TYR A 86 -4.58 -14.85 -10.53
C TYR A 86 -5.66 -14.32 -11.46
N ARG A 87 -6.74 -13.76 -10.89
CA ARG A 87 -7.80 -13.13 -11.67
C ARG A 87 -7.46 -11.67 -11.95
N LEU A 88 -7.43 -11.30 -13.22
CA LEU A 88 -7.30 -9.92 -13.66
C LEU A 88 -8.65 -9.41 -14.16
N ILE A 89 -9.09 -8.28 -13.61
CA ILE A 89 -10.28 -7.55 -14.04
C ILE A 89 -9.82 -6.34 -14.86
N GLY A 90 -10.18 -6.32 -16.13
CA GLY A 90 -9.81 -5.29 -17.09
C GLY A 90 -10.68 -4.04 -16.96
N TYR A 91 -10.02 -2.88 -17.02
CA TYR A 91 -10.66 -1.56 -16.99
C TYR A 91 -10.14 -0.68 -18.12
N ARG A 92 -11.01 0.21 -18.64
CA ARG A 92 -10.55 1.32 -19.47
C ARG A 92 -9.96 2.39 -18.55
N LYS A 93 -8.70 2.80 -18.77
CA LYS A 93 -8.01 3.80 -17.94
C LYS A 93 -8.87 5.04 -17.64
N ALA A 94 -9.52 5.60 -18.67
CA ALA A 94 -10.36 6.79 -18.53
C ALA A 94 -11.59 6.63 -17.61
N LYS A 95 -11.93 5.38 -17.22
CA LYS A 95 -13.02 5.05 -16.32
C LYS A 95 -12.53 4.32 -15.06
N PHE A 96 -11.22 4.19 -14.86
CA PHE A 96 -10.67 3.52 -13.70
C PHE A 96 -10.68 4.45 -12.49
N ASP A 97 -11.28 4.00 -11.40
CA ASP A 97 -11.37 4.78 -10.16
C ASP A 97 -10.13 4.53 -9.29
N TYR A 98 -9.08 5.30 -9.56
CA TYR A 98 -7.84 5.25 -8.78
C TYR A 98 -8.06 5.62 -7.31
N ASN A 99 -9.00 6.52 -7.02
CA ASN A 99 -9.31 6.94 -5.65
C ASN A 99 -9.93 5.79 -4.88
N GLN A 100 -10.89 5.08 -5.47
CA GLN A 100 -11.48 3.90 -4.84
C GLN A 100 -10.40 2.84 -4.54
N LEU A 101 -9.54 2.51 -5.51
CA LEU A 101 -8.45 1.55 -5.29
C LEU A 101 -7.53 1.99 -4.15
N PHE A 102 -7.17 3.27 -4.12
CA PHE A 102 -6.32 3.85 -3.08
C PHE A 102 -6.96 3.70 -1.70
N PHE A 103 -8.21 4.14 -1.54
CA PHE A 103 -8.88 4.11 -0.25
C PHE A 103 -9.22 2.69 0.21
N ASP A 104 -9.53 1.77 -0.69
CA ASP A 104 -9.75 0.35 -0.36
C ASP A 104 -8.47 -0.33 0.14
N ASN A 105 -7.29 0.22 -0.19
CA ASN A 105 -5.98 -0.31 0.17
C ASN A 105 -5.19 0.61 1.13
N ILE A 106 -5.84 1.58 1.79
CA ILE A 106 -5.16 2.59 2.63
C ILE A 106 -4.28 1.99 3.75
N ALA A 107 -4.57 0.78 4.22
CA ALA A 107 -3.73 0.10 5.21
C ALA A 107 -2.33 -0.21 4.67
N TYR A 108 -2.20 -0.46 3.35
CA TYR A 108 -0.90 -0.59 2.69
C TYR A 108 -0.22 0.76 2.53
N PHE A 109 -0.97 1.81 2.19
CA PHE A 109 -0.44 3.17 2.08
C PHE A 109 0.25 3.64 3.37
N LEU A 110 -0.36 3.36 4.53
CA LEU A 110 0.24 3.67 5.84
C LEU A 110 1.60 2.97 6.06
N GLN A 111 1.87 1.85 5.36
CA GLN A 111 3.10 1.07 5.44
C GLN A 111 4.12 1.43 4.34
N GLU A 112 3.79 2.37 3.45
CA GLU A 112 4.69 2.82 2.37
C GLU A 112 5.68 3.90 2.82
N TYR A 113 5.72 4.20 4.11
CA TYR A 113 6.70 5.09 4.74
C TYR A 113 7.35 4.37 5.91
N GLU A 114 8.64 4.63 6.15
CA GLU A 114 9.34 4.05 7.32
C GLU A 114 8.67 4.49 8.62
N PHE A 115 8.20 5.74 8.66
CA PHE A 115 7.37 6.29 9.73
C PHE A 115 6.63 7.54 9.27
N TRP A 116 5.64 7.92 10.07
CA TRP A 116 4.85 9.13 9.95
C TRP A 116 5.25 10.08 11.08
N GLN A 117 5.71 11.27 10.75
CA GLN A 117 6.12 12.29 11.72
C GLN A 117 5.01 13.32 11.92
N LYS A 118 4.63 13.56 13.17
CA LYS A 118 3.66 14.60 13.51
C LYS A 118 4.23 15.97 13.14
N SER A 119 3.45 16.70 12.35
CA SER A 119 3.79 18.03 11.86
C SER A 119 2.88 19.11 12.45
N HIS A 120 1.67 18.72 12.86
CA HIS A 120 0.69 19.62 13.45
C HIS A 120 -0.17 18.92 14.51
N THR A 121 -0.57 19.70 15.52
CA THR A 121 -1.63 19.39 16.48
C THR A 121 -2.52 20.62 16.57
N SER A 122 -3.83 20.45 16.42
CA SER A 122 -4.78 21.55 16.52
C SER A 122 -4.80 22.16 17.92
N VAL A 123 -5.03 23.48 18.01
CA VAL A 123 -5.25 24.17 19.30
C VAL A 123 -6.56 23.75 19.96
N GLN A 124 -7.51 23.27 19.17
CA GLN A 124 -8.80 22.77 19.63
C GLN A 124 -8.68 21.32 20.10
N GLY A 125 -9.56 20.92 21.03
CA GLY A 125 -9.61 19.59 21.58
C GLY A 125 -9.21 19.53 23.06
N LEU A 126 -9.39 18.36 23.66
CA LEU A 126 -8.96 18.07 25.04
C LEU A 126 -7.57 17.44 25.03
N GLU A 127 -6.76 17.77 26.04
CA GLU A 127 -5.48 17.11 26.26
C GLU A 127 -5.69 15.59 26.45
N ASN A 128 -4.86 14.80 25.80
CA ASN A 128 -4.93 13.34 25.84
C ASN A 128 -3.56 12.69 25.61
N PRO A 129 -3.36 11.42 26.02
CA PRO A 129 -2.05 10.77 25.94
C PRO A 129 -1.42 10.74 24.53
N PHE A 130 -2.25 10.67 23.48
CA PHE A 130 -1.78 10.68 22.10
C PHE A 130 -1.08 12.01 21.70
N ASP A 131 -1.29 13.09 22.46
CA ASP A 131 -0.59 14.37 22.23
C ASP A 131 0.93 14.23 22.31
N GLN A 132 1.45 13.25 23.05
CA GLN A 132 2.88 13.00 23.18
C GLN A 132 3.46 12.09 22.09
N GLU A 133 2.59 11.47 21.26
CA GLU A 133 2.96 10.57 20.18
C GLU A 133 3.34 11.37 18.93
N ASN A 134 4.64 11.45 18.64
CA ASN A 134 5.18 12.29 17.56
C ASN A 134 5.58 11.48 16.33
N PHE A 135 5.75 10.16 16.46
CA PHE A 135 6.18 9.29 15.38
C PHE A 135 5.35 8.01 15.39
N LEU A 136 4.68 7.70 14.28
CA LEU A 136 3.91 6.46 14.10
C LEU A 136 4.58 5.57 13.06
N PHE A 137 4.67 4.29 13.36
CA PHE A 137 5.24 3.29 12.48
C PHE A 137 4.16 2.24 12.23
N PHE A 138 3.78 2.02 10.97
CA PHE A 138 2.81 0.99 10.60
C PHE A 138 3.52 -0.11 9.81
N PHE A 139 3.24 -1.37 10.14
CA PHE A 139 3.89 -2.51 9.48
C PHE A 139 3.04 -3.78 9.57
N ASN A 140 3.35 -4.73 8.71
CA ASN A 140 2.83 -6.08 8.83
C ASN A 140 3.70 -6.89 9.80
N ASN A 141 3.08 -7.49 10.81
CA ASN A 141 3.74 -8.42 11.72
C ASN A 141 3.04 -9.78 11.66
N LYS A 142 3.64 -10.74 10.93
CA LYS A 142 3.13 -12.11 10.76
C LYS A 142 1.66 -12.17 10.30
N GLY A 143 1.27 -11.28 9.39
CA GLY A 143 -0.09 -11.21 8.84
C GLY A 143 -1.03 -10.25 9.57
N ALA A 144 -0.65 -9.73 10.74
CA ALA A 144 -1.42 -8.71 11.45
C ALA A 144 -0.93 -7.30 11.09
N TYR A 145 -1.85 -6.34 11.01
CA TYR A 145 -1.55 -4.92 10.93
C TYR A 145 -1.14 -4.41 12.31
N ALA A 146 0.15 -4.11 12.47
CA ALA A 146 0.77 -3.70 13.72
C ALA A 146 1.26 -2.26 13.61
N PHE A 147 1.34 -1.59 14.76
CA PHE A 147 1.93 -0.27 14.84
C PHE A 147 2.78 -0.11 16.11
N GLU A 148 3.73 0.82 16.05
CA GLU A 148 4.40 1.37 17.23
C GLU A 148 4.40 2.89 17.16
N THR A 149 4.55 3.51 18.33
CA THR A 149 4.53 4.97 18.48
C THR A 149 5.65 5.45 19.39
N LYS A 150 6.21 6.63 19.09
CA LYS A 150 7.34 7.19 19.85
C LYS A 150 7.17 8.68 20.11
N HIS A 151 7.75 9.12 21.21
CA HIS A 151 7.90 10.55 21.50
C HIS A 151 9.01 11.19 20.65
N SER A 152 10.09 10.45 20.43
CA SER A 152 11.31 10.89 19.74
C SER A 152 12.00 9.71 19.04
N LEU A 153 12.81 10.00 18.03
CA LEU A 153 13.61 9.00 17.30
C LEU A 153 14.88 8.54 18.05
N TYR A 154 15.22 9.14 19.20
CA TYR A 154 16.31 8.63 20.04
C TYR A 154 15.94 7.30 20.71
N ASN A 155 16.96 6.51 21.08
CA ASN A 155 16.76 5.24 21.78
C ASN A 155 15.96 5.43 23.09
N SER A 156 15.06 4.49 23.39
CA SER A 156 14.22 4.44 24.60
C SER A 156 13.05 5.44 24.71
N ASN A 157 12.43 5.82 23.59
CA ASN A 157 11.24 6.70 23.55
C ASN A 157 9.96 6.03 23.04
N LEU A 158 9.87 4.69 23.18
CA LEU A 158 8.66 3.94 22.84
C LEU A 158 7.54 4.36 23.79
N ILE A 159 6.43 4.87 23.23
CA ILE A 159 5.21 5.17 23.98
C ILE A 159 4.29 3.95 24.00
N GLY A 160 4.17 3.25 22.87
CA GLY A 160 3.19 2.20 22.71
C GLY A 160 3.45 1.31 21.51
N PHE A 161 2.89 0.11 21.57
CA PHE A 161 2.90 -0.88 20.51
C PHE A 161 1.56 -1.60 20.53
N GLY A 162 1.04 -1.95 19.35
CA GLY A 162 -0.25 -2.58 19.25
C GLY A 162 -0.60 -3.05 17.85
N THR A 163 -1.90 -3.24 17.64
CA THR A 163 -2.47 -3.54 16.31
C THR A 163 -3.38 -2.41 15.87
N TYR A 164 -3.54 -2.25 14.57
CA TYR A 164 -4.47 -1.27 14.03
C TYR A 164 -5.47 -1.89 13.06
N ARG A 165 -6.62 -1.24 12.93
CA ARG A 165 -7.67 -1.60 11.98
C ARG A 165 -8.06 -0.37 11.19
N ILE A 166 -8.39 -0.61 9.92
CA ILE A 166 -9.02 0.38 9.05
C ILE A 166 -10.45 -0.09 8.78
N GLU A 167 -11.42 0.78 9.02
CA GLU A 167 -12.82 0.51 8.72
C GLU A 167 -13.37 1.59 7.79
N SER A 168 -14.31 1.19 6.93
CA SER A 168 -15.01 2.13 6.04
C SER A 168 -15.96 3.01 6.84
N THR A 169 -16.11 4.26 6.39
CA THR A 169 -17.12 5.18 6.90
C THR A 169 -18.21 5.40 5.84
N ASN A 170 -19.20 6.25 6.15
CA ASN A 170 -20.21 6.66 5.17
C ASN A 170 -19.64 7.59 4.08
N PHE A 171 -18.42 8.11 4.27
CA PHE A 171 -17.73 8.96 3.31
C PHE A 171 -16.64 8.16 2.61
N LYS A 172 -16.53 8.30 1.28
CA LYS A 172 -15.60 7.50 0.46
C LYS A 172 -14.12 7.83 0.73
N ASP A 173 -13.86 9.10 1.05
CA ASP A 173 -12.55 9.71 1.27
C ASP A 173 -12.13 9.76 2.75
N VAL A 174 -12.95 9.20 3.64
CA VAL A 174 -12.68 9.14 5.09
C VAL A 174 -12.71 7.70 5.53
N LYS A 175 -11.66 7.29 6.23
CA LYS A 175 -11.57 5.97 6.85
C LYS A 175 -11.54 6.11 8.36
N ARG A 176 -11.94 5.07 9.07
CA ARG A 176 -11.79 5.00 10.52
C ARG A 176 -10.52 4.23 10.83
N LEU A 177 -9.54 4.89 11.42
CA LEU A 177 -8.34 4.27 11.96
C LEU A 177 -8.57 3.97 13.44
N ILE A 178 -8.40 2.71 13.83
CA ILE A 178 -8.53 2.24 15.21
C ILE A 178 -7.17 1.72 15.64
N LEU A 179 -6.57 2.35 16.64
CA LEU A 179 -5.31 1.93 17.26
C LEU A 179 -5.61 1.16 18.55
N LEU A 180 -5.19 -0.10 18.62
CA LEU A 180 -5.42 -0.99 19.76
C LEU A 180 -4.10 -1.21 20.50
N TYR A 181 -3.92 -0.54 21.64
CA TYR A 181 -2.73 -0.61 22.50
C TYR A 181 -2.79 -1.80 23.49
N GLY A 182 -3.74 -2.72 23.30
CA GLY A 182 -4.04 -3.81 24.22
C GLY A 182 -5.38 -3.58 24.93
N ARG A 183 -5.37 -2.91 26.08
CA ARG A 183 -6.61 -2.57 26.83
C ARG A 183 -7.19 -1.21 26.46
N ASP A 184 -6.38 -0.34 25.90
CA ASP A 184 -6.78 0.99 25.46
C ASP A 184 -6.98 1.03 23.95
N THR A 185 -7.82 1.95 23.49
CA THR A 185 -8.17 2.12 22.09
C THR A 185 -8.30 3.58 21.76
N GLU A 186 -7.60 4.02 20.71
CA GLU A 186 -7.77 5.34 20.13
C GLU A 186 -8.46 5.22 18.78
N VAL A 187 -9.42 6.11 18.50
CA VAL A 187 -10.24 6.06 17.29
C VAL A 187 -10.18 7.40 16.57
N PHE A 188 -9.78 7.34 15.30
CA PHE A 188 -9.60 8.51 14.46
C PHE A 188 -10.45 8.41 13.19
N GLU A 189 -10.91 9.55 12.71
CA GLU A 189 -11.16 9.74 11.28
C GLU A 189 -9.83 10.03 10.59
N LEU A 190 -9.48 9.19 9.61
CA LEU A 190 -8.28 9.30 8.78
C LEU A 190 -8.68 9.90 7.43
N ARG A 191 -8.02 11.01 7.09
CA ARG A 191 -8.08 11.66 5.78
C ARG A 191 -6.70 11.70 5.17
N VAL A 192 -6.63 11.59 3.85
CA VAL A 192 -5.38 11.76 3.09
C VAL A 192 -5.41 13.12 2.43
N ILE A 193 -4.51 14.00 2.87
CA ILE A 193 -4.40 15.37 2.33
C ILE A 193 -3.68 15.33 0.98
N ASN A 194 -2.61 14.54 0.90
CA ASN A 194 -1.89 14.20 -0.32
C ASN A 194 -1.13 12.87 -0.10
N ASP A 195 -0.38 12.41 -1.10
CA ASP A 195 0.35 11.13 -1.04
C ASP A 195 1.51 11.10 -0.01
N GLN A 196 1.82 12.22 0.65
CA GLN A 196 2.80 12.33 1.73
C GLN A 196 2.19 12.80 3.06
N THR A 197 0.95 13.27 3.12
CA THR A 197 0.37 13.86 4.34
C THR A 197 -1.00 13.28 4.66
N ILE A 198 -1.16 12.84 5.90
CA ILE A 198 -2.43 12.38 6.45
C ILE A 198 -2.88 13.28 7.60
N GLU A 199 -4.19 13.37 7.75
CA GLU A 199 -4.85 13.99 8.89
C GLU A 199 -5.59 12.93 9.70
N LEU A 200 -5.40 12.98 11.02
CA LEU A 200 -6.05 12.12 12.00
C LEU A 200 -6.89 12.98 12.95
N TYR A 201 -8.21 12.94 12.80
CA TYR A 201 -9.14 13.60 13.72
C TYR A 201 -9.55 12.63 14.83
N HIS A 202 -9.11 12.91 16.05
CA HIS A 202 -9.34 12.06 17.21
C HIS A 202 -10.76 12.22 17.78
N LEU A 203 -11.56 11.16 17.71
CA LEU A 203 -13.01 11.25 17.98
C LEU A 203 -13.36 11.62 19.43
N LYS A 204 -12.53 11.19 20.40
CA LYS A 204 -12.80 11.41 21.83
C LYS A 204 -12.35 12.80 22.28
N SER A 205 -11.12 13.20 21.95
CA SER A 205 -10.58 14.49 22.37
C SER A 205 -11.01 15.65 21.47
N ARG A 206 -11.47 15.36 20.24
CA ARG A 206 -11.73 16.36 19.18
C ARG A 206 -10.47 17.14 18.76
N THR A 207 -9.30 16.51 18.91
CA THR A 207 -8.01 17.05 18.45
C THR A 207 -7.73 16.53 17.05
N THR A 208 -7.26 17.40 16.16
CA THR A 208 -6.77 17.03 14.83
C THR A 208 -5.24 17.00 14.85
N TYR A 209 -4.67 15.96 14.26
CA TYR A 209 -3.23 15.82 14.06
C TYR A 209 -2.91 15.67 12.58
N GLU A 210 -1.83 16.28 12.12
CA GLU A 210 -1.30 16.04 10.78
C GLU A 210 0.04 15.32 10.87
N PHE A 211 0.20 14.27 10.06
CA PHE A 211 1.41 13.51 9.97
C PHE A 211 1.95 13.49 8.54
N VAL A 212 3.26 13.65 8.42
CA VAL A 212 4.00 13.60 7.16
C VAL A 212 4.74 12.27 7.07
N GLY A 213 4.54 11.57 5.96
CA GLY A 213 5.25 10.33 5.62
C GLY A 213 6.73 10.62 5.36
N MET A 214 7.59 9.93 6.09
CA MET A 214 9.04 10.08 6.01
C MET A 214 9.67 8.81 5.43
N ARG A 215 10.65 9.01 4.53
CA ARG A 215 11.41 7.93 3.87
C ARG A 215 10.46 6.94 3.18
N ASN A 216 9.86 7.39 2.07
CA ASN A 216 8.99 6.56 1.26
C ASN A 216 9.70 5.26 0.85
N ILE A 217 9.01 4.14 1.06
CA ILE A 217 9.46 2.81 0.69
C ILE A 217 8.89 2.52 -0.69
N VAL A 218 9.73 2.74 -1.70
CA VAL A 218 9.36 2.37 -3.06
C VAL A 218 9.52 0.86 -3.20
N PHE A 219 8.44 0.14 -3.47
CA PHE A 219 8.47 -1.27 -3.82
C PHE A 219 8.88 -1.46 -5.29
N LEU A 220 10.04 -0.90 -5.65
CA LEU A 220 10.86 -1.43 -6.73
C LEU A 220 11.50 -2.66 -6.12
N LYS A 221 11.13 -3.87 -6.54
CA LYS A 221 11.87 -5.04 -6.07
C LYS A 221 13.27 -4.97 -6.66
N ASP A 222 14.22 -4.37 -5.96
CA ASP A 222 15.63 -4.50 -6.25
C ASP A 222 16.08 -5.92 -5.96
N LYS A 223 17.02 -6.39 -6.80
CA LYS A 223 17.92 -7.47 -6.42
C LYS A 223 18.70 -6.96 -5.21
N ASP A 224 18.83 -7.85 -4.25
CA ASP A 224 19.49 -7.69 -2.96
C ASP A 224 18.62 -7.05 -1.88
N SER A 225 18.62 -7.74 -0.72
CA SER A 225 18.18 -7.31 0.60
C SER A 225 18.25 -5.81 0.82
N PRO A 226 17.41 -5.20 1.69
CA PRO A 226 17.42 -3.76 1.93
C PRO A 226 18.83 -3.27 2.27
N GLN A 227 19.54 -2.79 1.24
CA GLN A 227 20.75 -2.02 1.42
C GLN A 227 20.30 -0.57 1.54
N ARG A 228 20.61 -0.03 2.71
CA ARG A 228 20.37 1.35 3.10
C ARG A 228 21.20 2.25 2.20
N GLU A 229 20.61 2.80 1.16
CA GLU A 229 21.20 3.96 0.50
C GLU A 229 20.66 5.23 1.16
N LYS A 230 21.55 5.87 1.93
CA LYS A 230 21.34 7.25 2.38
C LYS A 230 21.49 8.12 1.15
N VAL A 231 20.39 8.72 0.68
CA VAL A 231 20.50 9.90 -0.16
C VAL A 231 20.99 11.03 0.74
N GLN A 232 22.18 11.52 0.41
CA GLN A 232 22.88 12.59 1.12
C GLN A 232 22.26 13.95 0.83
#